data_AF-A0A8H7YD54-F1
#
_entry.id   AF-A0A8H7YD54-F1
#
_cell.length_a   1.000
_cell.length_b   1.000
_cell.length_c   1.000
_cell.angle_alpha   90.00
_cell.angle_beta   90.00
_cell.angle_gamma   90.00
#
_symmetry.space_group_name_H-M   'P 1'
#
loop_
_entity.id
_entity.type
_entity.pdbx_description
1 polymer ?
#
loop_
_entity_poly.entity_id
_entity_poly.type
_entity_poly.pdbx_seq_one_letter_code
_entity_poly.pdbx_strand_id
1 'polypeptide(L)'
;MLPKTSQHPSRRDSQTTISTENLGDSSDHDSVKRIIEAYTPSRGHQDEKLAKCLNAFLDILPQEGATRIANDILRCGNDPDKLFEVFESLRTGLLIPMKSSSRVSSVVSSPHLKRVESRESVAAQLPSPLAREKRFRDDCLKRDGHLCLVTKLMDGNHWETMGSPNEQPTAPIEVAHIIPFSYAYFPAKEGPPKDISERWEVLYRCFPSLQKIIGVKKINDTSNGLSLYFPLHRYFGSFQMAFEPMEETNTYRIKTYPRFDPIMRQNLPKDRIVRFGTNDDSSQGDLQPPEAELLRAHFAVAEILHASGMGADIEKVMDDIEYIGCLVEDGSTDVGRILDLARAFVPTRIFEQPYLDCY
;
A
#
# COMPACT_ATOMS: atom_id res chain seq x y z
N MET A 1 54.93 47.17 -3.51
CA MET A 1 53.76 47.07 -2.60
C MET A 1 53.14 45.69 -2.79
N LEU A 2 53.42 44.77 -1.86
CA LEU A 2 52.90 43.41 -1.81
C LEU A 2 51.88 43.32 -0.66
N PRO A 3 50.73 42.65 -0.81
CA PRO A 3 49.92 42.24 0.34
C PRO A 3 50.25 40.82 0.77
N LYS A 4 50.12 40.62 2.08
CA LYS A 4 50.63 39.53 2.92
C LYS A 4 49.83 38.23 2.74
N THR A 5 50.57 37.13 2.65
CA THR A 5 50.12 35.76 2.93
C THR A 5 49.87 35.57 4.43
N SER A 6 48.70 35.05 4.80
CA SER A 6 48.42 34.51 6.13
C SER A 6 48.07 33.03 5.99
N GLN A 7 48.94 32.17 6.53
CA GLN A 7 48.69 30.74 6.74
C GLN A 7 48.08 30.54 8.13
N HIS A 8 47.04 29.72 8.24
CA HIS A 8 46.76 28.86 9.40
C HIS A 8 45.61 27.87 9.06
N PRO A 9 45.43 26.77 9.82
CA PRO A 9 45.79 25.43 9.33
C PRO A 9 44.61 24.50 9.02
N SER A 10 44.96 23.44 8.30
CA SER A 10 44.21 22.19 8.08
C SER A 10 43.38 21.73 9.29
N ARG A 11 42.07 21.54 9.07
CA ARG A 11 41.23 20.67 9.89
C ARG A 11 40.50 19.68 8.97
N ARG A 12 41.00 18.43 8.96
CA ARG A 12 40.20 17.26 8.59
C ARG A 12 39.19 17.08 9.70
N ASP A 13 37.91 17.18 9.39
CA ASP A 13 36.86 16.65 10.24
C ASP A 13 36.04 15.66 9.40
N SER A 14 36.48 14.41 9.56
CA SER A 14 35.69 13.22 9.87
C SER A 14 34.32 13.06 9.21
N GLN A 15 34.25 12.03 8.37
CA GLN A 15 33.04 11.31 8.00
C GLN A 15 32.23 10.97 9.25
N THR A 16 31.04 11.56 9.38
CA THR A 16 30.02 11.06 10.31
C THR A 16 29.17 10.07 9.54
N THR A 17 29.49 8.79 9.72
CA THR A 17 28.59 7.67 9.45
C THR A 17 27.24 7.95 10.12
N ILE A 18 26.17 7.94 9.33
CA ILE A 18 24.79 8.00 9.82
C ILE A 18 24.54 6.67 10.52
N SER A 19 24.69 6.68 11.84
CA SER A 19 24.28 5.59 12.72
C SER A 19 22.76 5.63 12.86
N THR A 20 22.12 4.55 12.43
CA THR A 20 20.73 4.23 12.72
C THR A 20 20.58 3.99 14.22
N GLU A 21 20.00 4.94 14.95
CA GLU A 21 19.61 4.82 16.37
C GLU A 21 18.16 5.32 16.49
N ASN A 22 17.22 4.71 17.21
CA ASN A 22 17.21 3.43 17.92
C ASN A 22 15.73 3.06 18.13
N LEU A 23 15.34 1.83 17.80
CA LEU A 23 14.25 1.16 18.52
C LEU A 23 14.63 1.17 20.01
N GLY A 24 13.67 1.37 20.92
CA GLY A 24 13.94 1.47 22.37
C GLY A 24 14.91 0.40 22.88
N ASP A 25 15.75 0.77 23.86
CA ASP A 25 16.80 0.00 24.56
C ASP A 25 17.19 -1.32 23.87
N SER A 26 18.45 -1.49 23.43
CA SER A 26 18.96 -2.71 22.74
C SER A 26 18.41 -4.04 23.30
N SER A 27 18.17 -4.11 24.60
CA SER A 27 17.50 -5.21 25.31
C SER A 27 16.10 -5.59 24.76
N ASP A 28 15.27 -4.61 24.41
CA ASP A 28 13.90 -4.80 23.91
C ASP A 28 13.91 -5.36 22.48
N HIS A 29 14.79 -4.87 21.61
CA HIS A 29 14.93 -5.40 20.25
C HIS A 29 15.37 -6.87 20.24
N ASP A 30 16.36 -7.21 21.07
CA ASP A 30 16.83 -8.59 21.23
C ASP A 30 15.75 -9.49 21.85
N SER A 31 14.89 -8.95 22.71
CA SER A 31 13.77 -9.68 23.29
C SER A 31 12.68 -9.96 22.25
N VAL A 32 12.34 -8.99 21.39
CA VAL A 32 11.40 -9.18 20.28
C VAL A 32 11.88 -10.26 19.32
N LYS A 33 13.15 -10.21 18.90
CA LYS A 33 13.72 -11.22 18.00
C LYS A 33 13.67 -12.62 18.60
N ARG A 34 14.02 -12.76 19.88
CA ARG A 34 13.93 -14.05 20.59
C ARG A 34 12.50 -14.61 20.64
N ILE A 35 11.48 -13.77 20.84
CA ILE A 35 10.07 -14.20 20.81
C ILE A 35 9.70 -14.74 19.43
N ILE A 36 10.10 -14.03 18.36
CA ILE A 36 9.82 -14.47 16.99
C ILE A 36 10.56 -15.78 16.65
N GLU A 37 11.84 -15.89 17.04
CA GLU A 37 12.68 -17.07 16.79
C GLU A 37 12.22 -18.31 17.57
N ALA A 38 11.64 -18.11 18.75
CA ALA A 38 11.08 -19.21 19.55
C ALA A 38 9.77 -19.77 18.99
N TYR A 39 9.12 -19.08 18.05
CA TYR A 39 7.86 -19.53 17.46
C TYR A 39 8.07 -20.77 16.59
N THR A 40 7.34 -21.84 16.91
CA THR A 40 7.31 -23.06 16.10
C THR A 40 5.99 -23.13 15.33
N PRO A 41 6.00 -23.07 13.98
CA PRO A 41 4.79 -23.18 13.17
C PRO A 41 4.01 -24.46 13.47
N SER A 42 2.71 -24.32 13.69
CA SER A 42 1.79 -25.42 14.01
C SER A 42 0.46 -25.33 13.24
N ARG A 43 0.24 -24.26 12.48
CA ARG A 43 -1.00 -23.95 11.74
C ARG A 43 -0.83 -24.11 10.22
N GLY A 44 0.20 -24.85 9.81
CA GLY A 44 0.46 -25.19 8.40
C GLY A 44 0.76 -23.96 7.56
N HIS A 45 0.02 -23.79 6.45
CA HIS A 45 0.25 -22.66 5.54
C HIS A 45 -0.13 -21.30 6.14
N GLN A 46 -0.89 -21.27 7.24
CA GLN A 46 -1.38 -20.03 7.84
C GLN A 46 -0.28 -19.28 8.60
N ASP A 47 0.66 -19.99 9.22
CA ASP A 47 1.74 -19.42 10.05
C ASP A 47 3.15 -19.67 9.49
N GLU A 48 3.27 -20.35 8.36
CA GLU A 48 4.55 -20.66 7.70
C GLU A 48 5.46 -19.42 7.52
N LYS A 49 4.86 -18.27 7.21
CA LYS A 49 5.57 -17.02 6.96
C LYS A 49 5.55 -16.04 8.13
N LEU A 50 5.00 -16.43 9.29
CA LEU A 50 4.83 -15.56 10.44
C LEU A 50 6.14 -14.87 10.84
N ALA A 51 7.20 -15.65 11.07
CA ALA A 51 8.47 -15.10 11.54
C ALA A 51 9.11 -14.16 10.51
N LYS A 52 9.11 -14.55 9.23
CA LYS A 52 9.64 -13.71 8.14
C LYS A 52 8.85 -12.41 8.00
N CYS A 53 7.53 -12.49 8.13
CA CYS A 53 6.63 -11.35 8.03
C CYS A 53 6.83 -10.37 9.19
N LEU A 54 6.82 -10.84 10.44
CA LEU A 54 7.02 -9.97 11.60
C LEU A 54 8.39 -9.29 11.58
N ASN A 55 9.46 -10.00 11.18
CA ASN A 55 10.78 -9.37 11.01
C ASN A 55 10.76 -8.30 9.91
N ALA A 56 10.15 -8.59 8.75
CA ALA A 56 10.02 -7.59 7.68
C ALA A 56 9.26 -6.33 8.15
N PHE A 57 8.19 -6.49 8.94
CA PHE A 57 7.49 -5.36 9.55
C PHE A 57 8.40 -4.52 10.45
N LEU A 58 9.21 -5.16 11.29
CA LEU A 58 10.12 -4.45 12.21
C LEU A 58 11.26 -3.73 11.48
N ASP A 59 11.77 -4.33 10.40
CA ASP A 59 12.90 -3.79 9.65
C ASP A 59 12.51 -2.66 8.68
N ILE A 60 11.27 -2.65 8.19
CA ILE A 60 10.85 -1.77 7.08
C ILE A 60 9.91 -0.65 7.51
N LEU A 61 9.08 -0.85 8.54
CA LEU A 61 8.13 0.18 8.98
C LEU A 61 8.86 1.45 9.44
N PRO A 62 8.21 2.62 9.36
CA PRO A 62 8.73 3.82 10.00
C PRO A 62 8.93 3.56 11.50
N GLN A 63 9.93 4.22 12.09
CA GLN A 63 10.38 3.99 13.46
C GLN A 63 9.25 3.91 14.50
N GLU A 64 8.28 4.82 14.44
CA GLU A 64 7.15 4.82 15.38
C GLU A 64 6.23 3.60 15.17
N GLY A 65 5.99 3.21 13.92
CA GLY A 65 5.23 2.01 13.57
C GLY A 65 5.93 0.74 14.03
N ALA A 66 7.22 0.60 13.70
CA ALA A 66 8.05 -0.53 14.13
C ALA A 66 8.05 -0.68 15.66
N THR A 67 8.18 0.43 16.40
CA THR A 67 8.10 0.43 17.87
C THR A 67 6.73 -0.04 18.38
N ARG A 68 5.62 0.35 17.73
CA ARG A 68 4.28 -0.12 18.12
C ARG A 68 4.15 -1.64 17.91
N ILE A 69 4.64 -2.16 16.77
CA ILE A 69 4.62 -3.60 16.49
C ILE A 69 5.53 -4.38 17.45
N ALA A 70 6.73 -3.87 17.74
CA ALA A 70 7.64 -4.46 18.72
C ALA A 70 6.98 -4.60 20.09
N ASN A 71 6.30 -3.54 20.56
CA ASN A 71 5.56 -3.56 21.82
C ASN A 71 4.41 -4.58 21.83
N ASP A 72 3.74 -4.77 20.69
CA ASP A 72 2.69 -5.78 20.56
C ASP A 72 3.28 -7.19 20.74
N ILE A 73 4.42 -7.47 20.11
CA ILE A 73 5.14 -8.75 20.21
C ILE A 73 5.64 -8.99 21.64
N LEU A 74 6.24 -7.98 22.29
CA LEU A 74 6.70 -8.10 23.68
C LEU A 74 5.55 -8.49 24.64
N ARG A 75 4.35 -7.98 24.39
CA ARG A 75 3.16 -8.30 25.20
C ARG A 75 2.60 -9.69 24.95
N CYS A 76 2.98 -10.37 23.88
CA CYS A 76 2.67 -11.78 23.67
C CYS A 76 3.42 -12.66 24.69
N GLY A 77 4.63 -12.25 25.12
CA GLY A 77 5.50 -13.09 25.93
C GLY A 77 5.82 -14.40 25.20
N ASN A 78 5.69 -15.53 25.89
CA ASN A 78 5.90 -16.87 25.32
C ASN A 78 4.60 -17.53 24.81
N ASP A 79 3.55 -16.75 24.56
CA ASP A 79 2.25 -17.24 24.09
C ASP A 79 2.21 -17.29 22.55
N PRO A 80 2.31 -18.50 21.93
CA PRO A 80 2.35 -18.62 20.48
C PRO A 80 1.03 -18.21 19.81
N ASP A 81 -0.11 -18.35 20.50
CA ASP A 81 -1.41 -17.99 19.93
C ASP A 81 -1.55 -16.48 19.83
N LYS A 82 -1.11 -15.73 20.85
CA LYS A 82 -1.09 -14.26 20.78
C LYS A 82 -0.14 -13.73 19.71
N LEU A 83 1.01 -14.37 19.52
CA LEU A 83 1.94 -13.96 18.47
C LEU A 83 1.33 -14.19 17.07
N PHE A 84 0.63 -15.32 16.90
CA PHE A 84 -0.14 -15.59 15.69
C PHE A 84 -1.24 -14.54 15.48
N GLU A 85 -1.98 -14.15 16.51
CA GLU A 85 -3.00 -13.09 16.39
C GLU A 85 -2.42 -11.72 16.01
N VAL A 86 -1.22 -11.36 16.48
CA VAL A 86 -0.51 -10.14 16.05
C VAL A 86 -0.18 -10.21 14.55
N PHE A 87 0.37 -11.33 14.10
CA PHE A 87 0.66 -11.58 12.70
C PHE A 87 -0.60 -11.54 11.83
N GLU A 88 -1.65 -12.25 12.23
CA GLU A 88 -2.93 -12.29 11.50
C GLU A 88 -3.60 -10.92 11.42
N SER A 89 -3.54 -10.12 12.49
CA SER A 89 -4.05 -8.76 12.50
C SER A 89 -3.32 -7.87 11.49
N LEU A 90 -2.00 -7.99 11.38
CA LEU A 90 -1.20 -7.27 10.37
C LEU A 90 -1.51 -7.76 8.94
N ARG A 91 -1.64 -9.08 8.77
CA ARG A 91 -1.94 -9.70 7.48
C ARG A 91 -3.32 -9.26 6.96
N THR A 92 -4.35 -9.38 7.78
CA THR A 92 -5.75 -9.11 7.41
C THR A 92 -6.11 -7.63 7.50
N GLY A 93 -5.46 -6.85 8.36
CA GLY A 93 -5.71 -5.41 8.51
C GLY A 93 -4.87 -4.51 7.61
N LEU A 94 -3.71 -4.97 7.13
CA LEU A 94 -2.83 -4.20 6.25
C LEU A 94 -2.55 -4.88 4.91
N LEU A 95 -1.86 -6.03 4.92
CA LEU A 95 -1.29 -6.60 3.70
C LEU A 95 -2.36 -7.00 2.69
N ILE A 96 -3.42 -7.66 3.15
CA ILE A 96 -4.52 -8.06 2.29
C ILE A 96 -5.29 -6.83 1.78
N PRO A 97 -5.83 -5.92 2.61
CA PRO A 97 -6.58 -4.77 2.14
C PRO A 97 -5.80 -3.88 1.17
N MET A 98 -4.50 -3.70 1.42
CA MET A 98 -3.62 -2.93 0.53
C MET A 98 -3.47 -3.59 -0.84
N LYS A 99 -3.34 -4.92 -0.91
CA LYS A 99 -3.17 -5.66 -2.17
C LYS A 99 -4.50 -5.98 -2.88
N SER A 100 -5.62 -6.07 -2.16
CA SER A 100 -6.93 -6.38 -2.74
C SER A 100 -7.53 -5.16 -3.41
N SER A 101 -7.33 -5.01 -4.72
CA SER A 101 -7.69 -3.79 -5.46
C SER A 101 -9.21 -3.51 -5.56
N SER A 102 -10.10 -4.42 -5.14
CA SER A 102 -11.57 -4.22 -5.18
C SER A 102 -12.40 -5.12 -4.25
N ARG A 103 -11.79 -5.87 -3.31
CA ARG A 103 -12.51 -6.84 -2.48
C ARG A 103 -12.45 -6.51 -0.99
N VAL A 104 -13.56 -6.76 -0.31
CA VAL A 104 -13.71 -6.57 1.14
C VAL A 104 -12.98 -7.70 1.86
N SER A 105 -12.09 -7.36 2.80
CA SER A 105 -11.36 -8.35 3.60
C SER A 105 -11.74 -8.33 5.08
N SER A 106 -12.42 -9.34 5.60
CA SER A 106 -12.70 -9.41 7.04
C SER A 106 -11.41 -9.48 7.85
N VAL A 107 -11.33 -8.66 8.90
CA VAL A 107 -10.14 -8.51 9.75
C VAL A 107 -10.28 -9.36 11.01
N VAL A 108 -9.17 -9.95 11.46
CA VAL A 108 -9.11 -10.62 12.76
C VAL A 108 -8.81 -9.57 13.83
N SER A 109 -9.69 -9.46 14.83
CA SER A 109 -9.54 -8.53 15.95
C SER A 109 -8.24 -8.76 16.72
N SER A 110 -7.56 -7.66 17.07
CA SER A 110 -6.40 -7.68 17.98
C SER A 110 -6.78 -8.11 19.41
N PRO A 111 -5.91 -8.86 20.12
CA PRO A 111 -6.15 -9.26 21.52
C PRO A 111 -5.95 -8.14 22.55
N HIS A 112 -5.36 -7.00 22.19
CA HIS A 112 -5.02 -5.95 23.18
C HIS A 112 -6.17 -4.97 23.47
N LEU A 113 -6.55 -4.89 24.75
CA LEU A 113 -7.62 -4.03 25.29
C LEU A 113 -7.47 -2.53 24.93
N LYS A 114 -6.25 -1.96 24.98
CA LYS A 114 -6.01 -0.56 24.61
C LYS A 114 -6.32 -0.24 23.13
N ARG A 115 -6.43 -1.26 22.26
CA ARG A 115 -6.83 -1.06 20.85
C ARG A 115 -8.34 -0.95 20.69
N VAL A 116 -9.14 -1.40 21.67
CA VAL A 116 -10.60 -1.25 21.66
C VAL A 116 -10.99 0.24 21.68
N GLU A 117 -10.34 1.04 22.52
CA GLU A 117 -10.60 2.50 22.61
C GLU A 117 -10.19 3.23 21.32
N SER A 118 -9.05 2.88 20.73
CA SER A 118 -8.61 3.43 19.44
C SER A 118 -9.57 3.08 18.30
N ARG A 119 -10.14 1.87 18.31
CA ARG A 119 -11.14 1.43 17.33
C ARG A 119 -12.45 2.19 17.46
N GLU A 120 -12.91 2.45 18.68
CA GLU A 120 -14.14 3.22 18.94
C GLU A 120 -13.99 4.66 18.43
N SER A 121 -12.81 5.26 18.59
CA SER A 121 -12.49 6.57 18.02
C SER A 121 -12.58 6.60 16.49
N VAL A 122 -12.06 5.55 15.82
CA VAL A 122 -12.15 5.42 14.36
C VAL A 122 -13.59 5.17 13.92
N ALA A 123 -14.32 4.28 14.61
CA ALA A 123 -15.72 3.95 14.32
C ALA A 123 -16.63 5.18 14.39
N ALA A 124 -16.41 6.06 15.37
CA ALA A 124 -17.17 7.30 15.54
C ALA A 124 -17.01 8.29 14.37
N GLN A 125 -15.96 8.14 13.55
CA GLN A 125 -15.68 9.01 12.40
C GLN A 125 -16.21 8.46 11.07
N LEU A 126 -16.73 7.22 11.06
CA LEU A 126 -17.24 6.57 9.86
C LEU A 126 -18.54 7.26 9.39
N PRO A 127 -18.57 7.82 8.16
CA PRO A 127 -19.80 8.36 7.56
C PRO A 127 -20.73 7.22 7.09
N SER A 128 -21.86 7.60 6.46
CA SER A 128 -22.67 6.67 5.68
C SER A 128 -21.86 6.06 4.51
N PRO A 129 -22.32 4.95 3.90
CA PRO A 129 -21.58 4.18 2.90
C PRO A 129 -21.10 5.06 1.75
N LEU A 130 -19.80 4.97 1.41
CA LEU A 130 -19.21 5.71 0.31
C LEU A 130 -19.26 4.88 -0.98
N ALA A 131 -19.76 5.50 -2.06
CA ALA A 131 -19.65 4.96 -3.41
C ALA A 131 -18.35 5.41 -4.07
N ARG A 132 -17.91 4.70 -5.11
CA ARG A 132 -16.87 5.23 -6.01
C ARG A 132 -17.42 6.46 -6.69
N GLU A 133 -16.77 7.60 -6.51
CA GLU A 133 -17.25 8.86 -7.06
C GLU A 133 -16.58 9.13 -8.40
N LYS A 134 -17.38 9.33 -9.46
CA LYS A 134 -16.87 9.69 -10.79
C LYS A 134 -15.95 10.93 -10.74
N ARG A 135 -16.28 11.90 -9.87
CA ARG A 135 -15.49 13.13 -9.68
C ARG A 135 -14.03 12.86 -9.28
N PHE A 136 -13.76 11.82 -8.49
CA PHE A 136 -12.39 11.49 -8.07
C PHE A 136 -11.50 11.19 -9.27
N ARG A 137 -12.02 10.41 -10.23
CA ARG A 137 -11.31 10.10 -11.47
C ARG A 137 -11.08 11.37 -12.28
N ASP A 138 -12.13 12.16 -12.50
CA ASP A 138 -12.09 13.34 -13.35
C ASP A 138 -11.14 14.41 -12.77
N ASP A 139 -11.16 14.62 -11.45
CA ASP A 139 -10.28 15.57 -10.75
C ASP A 139 -8.82 15.11 -10.78
N CYS A 140 -8.53 13.82 -10.59
CA CYS A 140 -7.15 13.31 -10.70
C CYS A 140 -6.62 13.46 -12.14
N LEU A 141 -7.42 13.14 -13.16
CA LEU A 141 -7.02 13.33 -14.55
C LEU A 141 -6.78 14.81 -14.85
N LYS A 142 -7.65 15.71 -14.40
CA LYS A 142 -7.48 17.16 -14.57
C LYS A 142 -6.19 17.66 -13.91
N ARG A 143 -5.94 17.25 -12.66
CA ARG A 143 -4.69 17.56 -11.92
C ARG A 143 -3.46 17.06 -12.67
N ASP A 144 -3.54 15.90 -13.30
CA ASP A 144 -2.40 15.30 -13.99
C ASP A 144 -2.28 15.76 -15.47
N GLY A 145 -3.08 16.77 -15.87
CA GLY A 145 -3.10 17.29 -17.25
C GLY A 145 -3.61 16.28 -18.27
N HIS A 146 -4.45 15.34 -17.83
CA HIS A 146 -4.92 14.17 -18.58
C HIS A 146 -3.79 13.25 -19.05
N LEU A 147 -2.63 13.26 -18.37
CA LEU A 147 -1.48 12.43 -18.69
C LEU A 147 -1.29 11.32 -17.64
N CYS A 148 -0.72 10.19 -18.08
CA CYS A 148 -0.10 9.25 -17.18
C CYS A 148 1.07 9.91 -16.44
N LEU A 149 1.07 9.86 -15.12
CA LEU A 149 2.15 10.40 -14.29
C LEU A 149 3.52 9.80 -14.59
N VAL A 150 3.56 8.56 -15.09
CA VAL A 150 4.78 7.79 -15.38
C VAL A 150 5.20 7.90 -16.84
N THR A 151 4.33 7.53 -17.78
CA THR A 151 4.68 7.41 -19.20
C THR A 151 4.45 8.69 -19.99
N LYS A 152 3.71 9.65 -19.42
CA LYS A 152 3.26 10.88 -20.09
C LYS A 152 2.36 10.64 -21.32
N LEU A 153 1.83 9.42 -21.48
CA LEU A 153 0.77 9.11 -22.45
C LEU A 153 -0.52 9.83 -22.05
N MET A 154 -1.25 10.34 -23.03
CA MET A 154 -2.48 11.09 -22.80
C MET A 154 -3.72 10.19 -22.75
N ASP A 155 -4.68 10.52 -21.89
CA ASP A 155 -5.98 9.86 -21.83
C ASP A 155 -6.71 9.92 -23.18
N GLY A 156 -7.15 8.75 -23.67
CA GLY A 156 -7.81 8.60 -24.97
C GLY A 156 -9.03 9.48 -25.16
N ASN A 157 -9.91 9.56 -24.16
CA ASN A 157 -11.12 10.37 -24.28
C ASN A 157 -10.78 11.87 -24.38
N HIS A 158 -9.79 12.32 -23.63
CA HIS A 158 -9.31 13.70 -23.72
C HIS A 158 -8.61 13.98 -25.07
N TRP A 159 -7.79 13.05 -25.54
CA TRP A 159 -7.11 13.14 -26.83
C TRP A 159 -8.09 13.25 -28.01
N GLU A 160 -9.18 12.47 -28.00
CA GLU A 160 -10.27 12.58 -28.97
C GLU A 160 -10.96 13.95 -28.91
N THR A 161 -11.23 14.45 -27.71
CA THR A 161 -11.85 15.76 -27.48
C THR A 161 -10.99 16.91 -28.04
N MET A 162 -9.66 16.75 -28.05
CA MET A 162 -8.73 17.70 -28.66
C MET A 162 -8.58 17.57 -30.18
N GLY A 163 -9.34 16.69 -30.83
CA GLY A 163 -9.28 16.50 -32.27
C GLY A 163 -8.16 15.57 -32.73
N SER A 164 -7.74 14.62 -31.88
CA SER A 164 -6.81 13.54 -32.26
C SER A 164 -5.43 14.02 -32.77
N PRO A 165 -4.68 14.81 -31.98
CA PRO A 165 -3.38 15.34 -32.42
C PRO A 165 -2.35 14.22 -32.66
N ASN A 166 -1.78 14.18 -33.87
CA ASN A 166 -0.83 13.14 -34.30
C ASN A 166 0.47 13.07 -33.48
N GLU A 167 0.90 14.19 -32.88
CA GLU A 167 2.19 14.29 -32.18
C GLU A 167 2.12 13.81 -30.72
N GLN A 168 0.92 13.68 -30.16
CA GLN A 168 0.73 13.30 -28.76
C GLN A 168 0.27 11.84 -28.68
N PRO A 169 1.12 10.92 -28.18
CA PRO A 169 0.71 9.54 -28.01
C PRO A 169 -0.36 9.40 -26.92
N THR A 170 -1.31 8.51 -27.16
CA THR A 170 -2.46 8.27 -26.30
C THR A 170 -2.51 6.84 -25.76
N ALA A 171 -3.15 6.66 -24.61
CA ALA A 171 -3.41 5.37 -23.99
C ALA A 171 -4.64 5.42 -23.07
N PRO A 172 -5.26 4.28 -22.72
CA PRO A 172 -6.26 4.22 -21.66
C PRO A 172 -5.62 4.54 -20.30
N ILE A 173 -6.05 5.63 -19.67
CA ILE A 173 -5.57 6.06 -18.36
C ILE A 173 -6.62 5.69 -17.29
N GLU A 174 -6.16 5.25 -16.13
CA GLU A 174 -6.95 4.93 -14.95
C GLU A 174 -6.42 5.67 -13.74
N VAL A 175 -7.28 5.85 -12.73
CA VAL A 175 -6.89 6.49 -11.48
C VAL A 175 -6.78 5.43 -10.40
N ALA A 176 -5.56 5.19 -9.97
CA ALA A 176 -5.23 4.26 -8.91
C ALA A 176 -5.34 4.97 -7.55
N HIS A 177 -6.02 4.34 -6.59
CA HIS A 177 -5.90 4.74 -5.19
C HIS A 177 -4.54 4.28 -4.63
N ILE A 178 -3.85 5.13 -3.87
CA ILE A 178 -2.60 4.78 -3.18
C ILE A 178 -2.91 3.91 -1.95
N ILE A 179 -3.78 4.39 -1.07
CA ILE A 179 -4.48 3.59 -0.06
C ILE A 179 -5.80 3.12 -0.67
N PRO A 180 -5.97 1.82 -0.92
CA PRO A 180 -7.08 1.33 -1.73
C PRO A 180 -8.45 1.63 -1.14
N PHE A 181 -9.45 1.75 -2.02
CA PHE A 181 -10.84 1.96 -1.64
C PHE A 181 -11.42 0.82 -0.75
N SER A 182 -10.79 -0.35 -0.70
CA SER A 182 -11.12 -1.46 0.21
C SER A 182 -11.11 -1.03 1.70
N TYR A 183 -10.40 0.04 2.06
CA TYR A 183 -10.42 0.60 3.41
C TYR A 183 -11.70 1.37 3.74
N ALA A 184 -12.44 1.86 2.75
CA ALA A 184 -13.62 2.70 2.95
C ALA A 184 -14.93 2.05 2.49
N TYR A 185 -14.85 0.97 1.71
CA TYR A 185 -16.04 0.33 1.15
C TYR A 185 -16.73 -0.61 2.14
N PHE A 186 -18.04 -0.42 2.32
CA PHE A 186 -18.95 -1.35 2.97
C PHE A 186 -20.34 -1.30 2.32
N PRO A 187 -21.07 -2.43 2.28
CA PRO A 187 -22.43 -2.48 1.78
C PRO A 187 -23.36 -1.58 2.62
N ALA A 188 -24.18 -0.78 1.95
CA ALA A 188 -25.03 0.21 2.61
C ALA A 188 -26.07 -0.36 3.58
N LYS A 189 -26.42 -1.63 3.42
CA LYS A 189 -27.50 -2.30 4.16
C LYS A 189 -27.06 -2.87 5.50
N GLU A 190 -25.76 -2.92 5.79
CA GLU A 190 -25.21 -3.65 6.94
C GLU A 190 -24.53 -2.75 7.99
N GLY A 191 -24.53 -1.43 7.78
CA GLY A 191 -23.72 -0.50 8.58
C GLY A 191 -22.22 -0.71 8.35
N PRO A 192 -21.33 0.11 8.93
CA PRO A 192 -19.90 -0.15 8.85
C PRO A 192 -19.60 -1.46 9.63
N PRO A 193 -19.07 -2.51 8.97
CA PRO A 193 -18.63 -3.69 9.69
C PRO A 193 -17.51 -3.30 10.67
N LYS A 194 -17.45 -3.96 11.83
CA LYS A 194 -16.38 -3.78 12.83
C LYS A 194 -14.98 -3.84 12.19
N ASP A 195 -14.86 -4.58 11.11
CA ASP A 195 -13.67 -4.80 10.31
C ASP A 195 -13.07 -3.52 9.72
N ILE A 196 -13.86 -2.50 9.36
CA ILE A 196 -13.32 -1.26 8.77
C ILE A 196 -12.48 -0.50 9.77
N SER A 197 -13.01 -0.30 10.98
CA SER A 197 -12.26 0.38 12.04
C SER A 197 -10.98 -0.37 12.40
N GLU A 198 -10.99 -1.71 12.32
CA GLU A 198 -9.81 -2.53 12.53
C GLU A 198 -8.76 -2.36 11.43
N ARG A 199 -9.16 -2.33 10.14
CA ARG A 199 -8.23 -2.04 9.03
C ARG A 199 -7.55 -0.69 9.22
N TRP A 200 -8.33 0.35 9.51
CA TRP A 200 -7.79 1.69 9.73
C TRP A 200 -6.90 1.77 10.98
N GLU A 201 -7.28 1.11 12.08
CA GLU A 201 -6.43 1.01 13.26
C GLU A 201 -5.08 0.37 12.93
N VAL A 202 -5.09 -0.76 12.21
CA VAL A 202 -3.87 -1.45 11.80
C VAL A 202 -3.02 -0.57 10.88
N LEU A 203 -3.64 0.13 9.92
CA LEU A 203 -2.94 1.08 9.04
C LEU A 203 -2.26 2.18 9.85
N TYR A 204 -2.97 2.84 10.78
CA TYR A 204 -2.40 3.90 11.62
C TYR A 204 -1.41 3.39 12.66
N ARG A 205 -1.53 2.13 13.08
CA ARG A 205 -0.55 1.50 13.96
C ARG A 205 0.76 1.25 13.24
N CYS A 206 0.71 0.84 11.96
CA CYS A 206 1.89 0.66 11.12
C CYS A 206 2.47 1.99 10.61
N PHE A 207 1.60 2.95 10.28
CA PHE A 207 1.95 4.26 9.73
C PHE A 207 1.24 5.39 10.50
N PRO A 208 1.72 5.77 11.70
CA PRO A 208 1.05 6.75 12.56
C PRO A 208 0.84 8.13 11.92
N SER A 209 1.73 8.56 11.02
CA SER A 209 1.59 9.85 10.30
C SER A 209 0.29 9.92 9.49
N LEU A 210 -0.19 8.79 8.97
CA LEU A 210 -1.37 8.72 8.12
C LEU A 210 -2.67 9.12 8.82
N GLN A 211 -2.74 9.02 10.15
CA GLN A 211 -3.94 9.34 10.93
C GLN A 211 -4.43 10.78 10.72
N LYS A 212 -3.51 11.71 10.40
CA LYS A 212 -3.84 13.13 10.14
C LYS A 212 -4.07 13.42 8.66
N ILE A 213 -3.69 12.50 7.79
CA ILE A 213 -3.58 12.70 6.34
C ILE A 213 -4.80 12.13 5.63
N ILE A 214 -5.10 10.86 5.91
CA ILE A 214 -6.10 10.07 5.21
C ILE A 214 -7.08 9.48 6.22
N GLY A 215 -8.28 9.15 5.74
CA GLY A 215 -9.32 8.50 6.51
C GLY A 215 -10.50 8.21 5.59
N VAL A 216 -11.56 7.59 6.10
CA VAL A 216 -12.70 7.18 5.27
C VAL A 216 -13.27 8.32 4.43
N LYS A 217 -13.41 9.52 5.00
CA LYS A 217 -13.94 10.70 4.29
C LYS A 217 -13.02 11.24 3.20
N LYS A 218 -11.71 10.97 3.29
CA LYS A 218 -10.68 11.44 2.37
C LYS A 218 -10.21 10.37 1.39
N ILE A 219 -10.85 9.20 1.37
CA ILE A 219 -10.42 8.08 0.52
C ILE A 219 -10.41 8.45 -0.98
N ASN A 220 -11.31 9.35 -1.37
CA ASN A 220 -11.47 9.87 -2.72
C ASN A 220 -10.87 11.30 -2.87
N ASP A 221 -9.99 11.73 -1.98
CA ASP A 221 -9.22 12.98 -2.18
C ASP A 221 -8.18 12.76 -3.27
N THR A 222 -7.93 13.76 -4.12
CA THR A 222 -6.95 13.62 -5.23
C THR A 222 -5.56 13.26 -4.71
N SER A 223 -5.20 13.66 -3.50
CA SER A 223 -3.91 13.30 -2.89
C SER A 223 -3.73 11.79 -2.66
N ASN A 224 -4.82 11.01 -2.65
CA ASN A 224 -4.79 9.54 -2.62
C ASN A 224 -4.87 8.91 -4.03
N GLY A 225 -4.82 9.70 -5.11
CA GLY A 225 -5.02 9.24 -6.48
C GLY A 225 -3.80 9.43 -7.39
N LEU A 226 -3.55 8.46 -8.27
CA LEU A 226 -2.53 8.49 -9.32
C LEU A 226 -3.13 8.20 -10.68
N SER A 227 -2.97 9.09 -11.66
CA SER A 227 -3.33 8.79 -13.05
C SER A 227 -2.26 7.94 -13.71
N LEU A 228 -2.58 6.68 -13.99
CA LEU A 228 -1.67 5.66 -14.53
C LEU A 228 -2.23 5.05 -15.81
N TYR A 229 -1.34 4.75 -16.75
CA TYR A 229 -1.66 3.88 -17.87
C TYR A 229 -2.14 2.51 -17.36
N PHE A 230 -3.22 1.96 -17.93
CA PHE A 230 -3.91 0.74 -17.47
C PHE A 230 -2.98 -0.40 -16.98
N PRO A 231 -1.94 -0.84 -17.72
CA PRO A 231 -1.03 -1.86 -17.22
C PRO A 231 -0.24 -1.43 -15.98
N LEU A 232 0.21 -0.18 -15.92
CA LEU A 232 0.93 0.35 -14.74
C LEU A 232 0.01 0.45 -13.52
N HIS A 233 -1.28 0.76 -13.70
CA HIS A 233 -2.25 0.70 -12.61
C HIS A 233 -2.31 -0.72 -12.02
N ARG A 234 -2.37 -1.76 -12.86
CA ARG A 234 -2.33 -3.16 -12.42
C ARG A 234 -1.04 -3.51 -11.69
N TYR A 235 0.12 -3.13 -12.22
CA TYR A 235 1.41 -3.39 -11.56
C TYR A 235 1.53 -2.66 -10.21
N PHE A 236 1.01 -1.44 -10.12
CA PHE A 236 1.00 -0.66 -8.89
C PHE A 236 0.08 -1.28 -7.83
N GLY A 237 -1.17 -1.61 -8.20
CA GLY A 237 -2.14 -2.23 -7.29
C GLY A 237 -1.75 -3.64 -6.81
N SER A 238 -0.99 -4.38 -7.63
CA SER A 238 -0.47 -5.71 -7.28
C SER A 238 0.88 -5.67 -6.56
N PHE A 239 1.44 -4.48 -6.31
CA PHE A 239 2.77 -4.28 -5.71
C PHE A 239 3.93 -4.88 -6.52
N GLN A 240 3.77 -4.98 -7.85
CA GLN A 240 4.83 -5.35 -8.77
C GLN A 240 5.65 -4.12 -9.23
N MET A 241 5.17 -2.92 -8.92
CA MET A 241 5.96 -1.69 -8.91
C MET A 241 5.55 -0.79 -7.73
N ALA A 242 6.46 0.07 -7.30
CA ALA A 242 6.21 1.08 -6.28
C ALA A 242 7.08 2.34 -6.52
N PHE A 243 6.78 3.40 -5.80
CA PHE A 243 7.48 4.69 -5.89
C PHE A 243 8.32 4.91 -4.62
N GLU A 244 9.62 4.67 -4.75
CA GLU A 244 10.59 4.90 -3.68
C GLU A 244 10.82 6.42 -3.52
N PRO A 245 10.61 6.99 -2.32
CA PRO A 245 10.83 8.42 -2.09
C PRO A 245 12.30 8.78 -2.28
N MET A 246 12.55 9.93 -2.90
CA MET A 246 13.90 10.53 -3.00
C MET A 246 14.04 11.72 -2.05
N GLU A 247 15.25 12.27 -1.93
CA GLU A 247 15.52 13.46 -1.11
C GLU A 247 14.77 14.68 -1.66
N GLU A 248 14.65 14.78 -2.98
CA GLU A 248 13.91 15.87 -3.60
C GLU A 248 12.39 15.72 -3.40
N THR A 249 11.75 16.81 -2.99
CA THR A 249 10.30 16.85 -2.74
C THR A 249 9.50 16.33 -3.94
N ASN A 250 8.54 15.47 -3.65
CA ASN A 250 7.66 14.79 -4.61
C ASN A 250 8.38 14.13 -5.79
N THR A 251 9.62 13.72 -5.59
CA THR A 251 10.41 12.97 -6.56
C THR A 251 10.54 11.54 -6.09
N TYR A 252 10.35 10.60 -7.02
CA TYR A 252 10.33 9.18 -6.71
C TYR A 252 11.11 8.38 -7.74
N ARG A 253 11.80 7.35 -7.27
CA ARG A 253 12.37 6.32 -8.12
C ARG A 253 11.36 5.19 -8.28
N ILE A 254 11.12 4.79 -9.52
CA ILE A 254 10.28 3.64 -9.83
C ILE A 254 11.07 2.38 -9.52
N LYS A 255 10.64 1.65 -8.49
CA LYS A 255 11.12 0.31 -8.19
C LYS A 255 10.17 -0.71 -8.81
N THR A 256 10.73 -1.69 -9.53
CA THR A 256 9.97 -2.82 -10.08
C THR A 256 10.39 -4.10 -9.39
N TYR A 257 9.45 -5.00 -9.18
CA TYR A 257 9.66 -6.26 -8.47
C TYR A 257 9.54 -7.46 -9.42
N PRO A 258 9.80 -8.70 -8.96
CA PRO A 258 9.52 -9.90 -9.76
C PRO A 258 8.10 -9.89 -10.33
N ARG A 259 7.94 -10.49 -11.52
CA ARG A 259 6.70 -10.49 -12.33
C ARG A 259 6.32 -9.15 -13.00
N PHE A 260 7.09 -8.08 -12.81
CA PHE A 260 6.96 -6.89 -13.67
C PHE A 260 7.48 -7.19 -15.08
N ASP A 261 6.61 -7.08 -16.08
CA ASP A 261 6.87 -7.44 -17.47
C ASP A 261 8.09 -6.69 -18.07
N PRO A 262 9.12 -7.40 -18.58
CA PRO A 262 10.26 -6.80 -19.24
C PRO A 262 9.92 -5.90 -20.45
N ILE A 263 8.84 -6.19 -21.19
CA ILE A 263 8.40 -5.34 -22.31
C ILE A 263 7.90 -4.00 -21.75
N MET A 264 7.09 -4.05 -20.69
CA MET A 264 6.59 -2.85 -20.03
C MET A 264 7.67 -1.97 -19.42
N ARG A 265 8.85 -2.51 -19.09
CA ARG A 265 10.00 -1.72 -18.62
C ARG A 265 10.52 -0.72 -19.65
N GLN A 266 10.24 -0.94 -20.94
CA GLN A 266 10.63 -0.03 -22.02
C GLN A 266 9.77 1.24 -22.03
N ASN A 267 8.55 1.17 -21.48
CA ASN A 267 7.62 2.29 -21.40
C ASN A 267 7.84 3.18 -20.17
N LEU A 268 8.71 2.76 -19.24
CA LEU A 268 9.07 3.57 -18.08
C LEU A 268 10.14 4.62 -18.46
N PRO A 269 10.22 5.76 -17.75
CA PRO A 269 11.32 6.70 -17.88
C PRO A 269 12.69 6.00 -17.82
N LYS A 270 13.64 6.46 -18.66
CA LYS A 270 14.97 5.82 -18.78
C LYS A 270 15.77 5.87 -17.48
N ASP A 271 15.66 6.98 -16.76
CA ASP A 271 16.28 7.20 -15.45
C ASP A 271 15.48 6.57 -14.28
N ARG A 272 14.27 6.07 -14.57
CA ARG A 272 13.29 5.56 -13.60
C ARG A 272 12.84 6.61 -12.59
N ILE A 273 12.94 7.89 -12.90
CA ILE A 273 12.57 8.96 -11.97
C ILE A 273 11.27 9.61 -12.45
N VAL A 274 10.36 9.86 -11.51
CA VAL A 274 9.12 10.61 -11.74
C VAL A 274 8.99 11.71 -10.71
N ARG A 275 8.36 12.81 -11.11
CA ARG A 275 8.00 13.92 -10.23
C ARG A 275 6.50 14.10 -10.26
N PHE A 276 5.89 14.07 -9.09
CA PHE A 276 4.45 14.27 -8.93
C PHE A 276 4.21 15.68 -8.41
N GLY A 277 3.52 16.50 -9.18
CA GLY A 277 3.35 17.90 -8.81
C GLY A 277 2.79 18.67 -9.98
N THR A 278 2.07 19.74 -9.66
CA THR A 278 1.55 20.66 -10.65
C THR A 278 2.73 21.17 -11.45
N ASN A 279 2.69 20.93 -12.76
CA ASN A 279 3.40 21.83 -13.68
C ASN A 279 3.03 23.27 -13.26
N ASP A 280 3.94 24.23 -13.41
CA ASP A 280 3.74 25.66 -13.04
C ASP A 280 2.54 26.35 -13.75
N ASP A 281 1.66 25.57 -14.38
CA ASP A 281 0.44 25.99 -15.02
C ASP A 281 -0.67 26.21 -13.97
N SER A 282 -0.81 27.47 -13.59
CA SER A 282 -1.85 28.06 -12.73
C SER A 282 -3.32 27.71 -13.09
N SER A 283 -3.55 26.90 -14.11
CA SER A 283 -4.86 26.45 -14.61
C SER A 283 -5.44 25.22 -13.88
N GLN A 284 -4.69 24.57 -12.98
CA GLN A 284 -5.10 23.30 -12.34
C GLN A 284 -5.88 23.42 -11.01
N GLY A 285 -6.02 24.62 -10.43
CA GLY A 285 -6.83 24.86 -9.22
C GLY A 285 -6.30 24.21 -7.93
N ASP A 286 -7.11 24.23 -6.86
CA ASP A 286 -6.80 23.74 -5.49
C ASP A 286 -6.59 22.19 -5.38
N LEU A 287 -6.44 21.47 -6.49
CA LEU A 287 -6.32 20.01 -6.51
C LEU A 287 -4.95 19.57 -5.99
N GLN A 288 -4.96 18.79 -4.92
CA GLN A 288 -3.73 18.39 -4.22
C GLN A 288 -2.93 17.33 -5.02
N PRO A 289 -1.59 17.44 -5.07
CA PRO A 289 -0.73 16.41 -5.65
C PRO A 289 -0.83 15.10 -4.86
N PRO A 290 -0.38 13.97 -5.43
CA PRO A 290 -0.24 12.72 -4.70
C PRO A 290 0.57 12.91 -3.42
N GLU A 291 0.01 12.50 -2.29
CA GLU A 291 0.61 12.73 -0.97
C GLU A 291 1.82 11.82 -0.75
N ALA A 292 2.93 12.42 -0.34
CA ALA A 292 4.20 11.73 -0.20
C ALA A 292 4.16 10.66 0.91
N GLU A 293 3.48 10.92 2.02
CA GLU A 293 3.34 9.94 3.10
C GLU A 293 2.50 8.72 2.69
N LEU A 294 1.50 8.88 1.82
CA LEU A 294 0.74 7.74 1.30
C LEU A 294 1.61 6.88 0.39
N LEU A 295 2.42 7.51 -0.47
CA LEU A 295 3.36 6.81 -1.34
C LEU A 295 4.45 6.07 -0.55
N ARG A 296 4.96 6.69 0.53
CA ARG A 296 5.90 6.02 1.44
C ARG A 296 5.29 4.79 2.10
N ALA A 297 4.04 4.88 2.55
CA ALA A 297 3.33 3.74 3.13
C ALA A 297 3.12 2.61 2.10
N HIS A 298 2.70 2.96 0.87
CA HIS A 298 2.57 1.98 -0.22
C HIS A 298 3.91 1.31 -0.53
N PHE A 299 5.00 2.09 -0.66
CA PHE A 299 6.35 1.55 -0.88
C PHE A 299 6.80 0.62 0.25
N ALA A 300 6.61 0.99 1.51
CA ALA A 300 6.95 0.14 2.66
C ALA A 300 6.15 -1.17 2.64
N VAL A 301 4.86 -1.13 2.31
CA VAL A 301 4.05 -2.35 2.14
C VAL A 301 4.57 -3.21 0.99
N ALA A 302 5.01 -2.60 -0.12
CA ALA A 302 5.66 -3.33 -1.22
C ALA A 302 6.88 -4.09 -0.71
N GLU A 303 7.79 -3.41 -0.01
CA GLU A 303 9.00 -4.02 0.56
C GLU A 303 8.65 -5.16 1.52
N ILE A 304 7.67 -4.98 2.42
CA ILE A 304 7.22 -6.02 3.36
C ILE A 304 6.67 -7.24 2.62
N LEU A 305 5.80 -7.04 1.62
CA LEU A 305 5.20 -8.12 0.84
C LEU A 305 6.26 -8.96 0.13
N HIS A 306 7.31 -8.33 -0.41
CA HIS A 306 8.40 -9.01 -1.11
C HIS A 306 9.41 -9.66 -0.15
N ALA A 307 9.83 -8.95 0.91
CA ALA A 307 10.78 -9.48 1.89
C ALA A 307 10.23 -10.69 2.66
N SER A 308 8.94 -10.66 3.00
CA SER A 308 8.27 -11.76 3.71
C SER A 308 7.83 -12.91 2.79
N GLY A 309 7.67 -12.64 1.49
CA GLY A 309 7.04 -13.56 0.53
C GLY A 309 5.51 -13.62 0.66
N MET A 310 4.88 -12.77 1.49
CA MET A 310 3.41 -12.73 1.64
C MET A 310 2.71 -12.26 0.37
N GLY A 311 3.37 -11.47 -0.48
CA GLY A 311 2.80 -10.97 -1.73
C GLY A 311 2.31 -12.10 -2.65
N ALA A 312 3.11 -13.16 -2.79
CA ALA A 312 2.77 -14.32 -3.62
C ALA A 312 1.66 -15.19 -3.00
N ASP A 313 1.61 -15.30 -1.67
CA ASP A 313 0.56 -16.07 -0.99
C ASP A 313 -0.80 -15.41 -1.11
N ILE A 314 -0.85 -14.10 -0.93
CA ILE A 314 -2.09 -13.33 -1.08
C ILE A 314 -2.54 -13.38 -2.53
N GLU A 315 -1.62 -13.23 -3.50
CA GLU A 315 -1.94 -13.34 -4.93
C GLU A 315 -2.52 -14.71 -5.29
N LYS A 316 -1.84 -15.80 -4.92
CA LYS A 316 -2.31 -17.17 -5.16
C LYS A 316 -3.73 -17.38 -4.64
N VAL A 317 -4.01 -16.89 -3.43
CA VAL A 317 -5.33 -17.05 -2.82
C VAL A 317 -6.38 -16.22 -3.53
N MET A 318 -6.07 -14.98 -3.91
CA MET A 318 -7.01 -14.16 -4.68
C MET A 318 -7.33 -14.81 -6.03
N ASP A 319 -6.33 -15.37 -6.69
CA ASP A 319 -6.48 -16.13 -7.93
C ASP A 319 -7.33 -17.39 -7.70
N ASP A 320 -7.07 -18.16 -6.64
CA ASP A 320 -7.84 -19.36 -6.29
C ASP A 320 -9.32 -19.03 -6.01
N ILE A 321 -9.60 -17.92 -5.31
CA ILE A 321 -10.97 -17.45 -5.05
C ILE A 321 -11.69 -17.04 -6.34
N GLU A 322 -11.02 -16.35 -7.26
CA GLU A 322 -11.56 -16.03 -8.59
C GLU A 322 -11.86 -17.30 -9.37
N TYR A 323 -10.93 -18.23 -9.31
CA TYR A 323 -10.99 -19.50 -10.00
C TYR A 323 -12.09 -20.40 -9.44
N ILE A 324 -12.48 -20.32 -8.17
CA ILE A 324 -13.61 -21.10 -7.61
C ILE A 324 -14.97 -20.68 -8.17
N GLY A 325 -15.08 -19.51 -8.80
CA GLY A 325 -16.20 -19.25 -9.71
C GLY A 325 -16.32 -20.29 -10.83
N CYS A 326 -15.25 -21.05 -11.10
CA CYS A 326 -15.04 -22.05 -12.14
C CYS A 326 -14.10 -23.20 -11.64
N LEU A 327 -14.50 -24.01 -10.64
CA LEU A 327 -13.66 -25.10 -10.07
C LEU A 327 -12.97 -26.00 -11.12
N VAL A 328 -11.69 -26.38 -10.88
CA VAL A 328 -10.91 -27.24 -11.78
C VAL A 328 -11.40 -28.66 -11.58
N GLU A 329 -11.68 -29.39 -12.67
CA GLU A 329 -12.13 -30.80 -12.57
C GLU A 329 -11.06 -31.75 -12.02
N ASP A 330 -9.79 -31.34 -11.96
CA ASP A 330 -8.65 -32.20 -11.60
C ASP A 330 -8.38 -32.35 -10.09
N GLY A 331 -9.13 -31.63 -9.24
CA GLY A 331 -9.02 -31.72 -7.78
C GLY A 331 -7.75 -31.11 -7.19
N SER A 332 -6.97 -30.35 -7.95
CA SER A 332 -5.77 -29.64 -7.47
C SER A 332 -6.07 -28.40 -6.61
N THR A 333 -7.34 -27.99 -6.53
CA THR A 333 -7.80 -26.84 -5.74
C THR A 333 -7.66 -27.10 -4.24
N ASP A 334 -6.85 -26.29 -3.55
CA ASP A 334 -6.69 -26.34 -2.09
C ASP A 334 -7.87 -25.65 -1.39
N VAL A 335 -8.98 -26.38 -1.28
CA VAL A 335 -10.24 -25.90 -0.70
C VAL A 335 -10.07 -25.44 0.76
N GLY A 336 -9.12 -26.01 1.51
CA GLY A 336 -8.85 -25.62 2.90
C GLY A 336 -8.30 -24.19 2.99
N ARG A 337 -7.25 -23.91 2.21
CA ARG A 337 -6.66 -22.57 2.10
C ARG A 337 -7.66 -21.53 1.62
N ILE A 338 -8.53 -21.90 0.69
CA ILE A 338 -9.62 -21.04 0.21
C ILE A 338 -10.62 -20.73 1.32
N LEU A 339 -11.12 -21.73 2.04
CA LEU A 339 -12.17 -21.54 3.04
C LEU A 339 -11.68 -20.66 4.21
N ASP A 340 -10.42 -20.80 4.60
CA ASP A 340 -9.82 -19.98 5.66
C ASP A 340 -9.65 -18.52 5.24
N LEU A 341 -9.45 -18.26 3.94
CA LEU A 341 -9.35 -16.91 3.40
C LEU A 341 -10.69 -16.35 2.95
N ALA A 342 -11.68 -17.15 2.54
CA ALA A 342 -13.06 -16.70 2.36
C ALA A 342 -13.69 -16.23 3.69
N ARG A 343 -13.14 -16.66 4.83
CA ARG A 343 -13.46 -16.07 6.13
C ARG A 343 -12.80 -14.72 6.37
N ALA A 344 -11.72 -14.39 5.66
CA ALA A 344 -10.99 -13.12 5.64
C ALA A 344 -11.29 -12.25 4.40
N PHE A 345 -12.16 -12.70 3.49
CA PHE A 345 -12.57 -12.02 2.27
C PHE A 345 -14.08 -12.19 2.13
N VAL A 346 -14.88 -11.13 2.27
CA VAL A 346 -16.31 -11.23 1.97
C VAL A 346 -16.45 -11.25 0.44
N PRO A 347 -16.91 -12.35 -0.18
CA PRO A 347 -17.09 -12.39 -1.62
C PRO A 347 -18.25 -11.48 -2.00
N THR A 348 -17.95 -10.27 -2.48
CA THR A 348 -18.90 -9.52 -3.28
C THR A 348 -18.94 -10.15 -4.66
N ARG A 349 -20.02 -10.88 -4.97
CA ARG A 349 -20.40 -11.17 -6.36
C ARG A 349 -20.61 -9.83 -7.06
N ILE A 350 -19.58 -9.29 -7.68
CA ILE A 350 -19.72 -8.26 -8.71
C ILE A 350 -19.72 -9.03 -10.01
N PHE A 351 -20.89 -9.20 -10.61
CA PHE A 351 -20.96 -9.45 -12.04
C PHE A 351 -20.39 -8.21 -12.73
N GLU A 352 -19.11 -8.24 -13.06
CA GLU A 352 -18.62 -7.44 -14.18
C GLU A 352 -19.23 -8.06 -15.43
N GLN A 353 -20.31 -7.46 -15.93
CA GLN A 353 -20.61 -7.61 -17.35
C GLN A 353 -19.51 -6.82 -18.08
N PRO A 354 -18.66 -7.46 -18.90
CA PRO A 354 -17.94 -6.71 -19.90
C PRO A 354 -18.99 -6.17 -20.88
N TYR A 355 -18.95 -4.86 -21.15
CA TYR A 355 -19.53 -4.31 -22.37
C TYR A 355 -18.79 -4.97 -23.55
N LEU A 356 -19.30 -6.12 -23.96
CA LEU A 356 -19.09 -6.72 -25.27
C LEU A 356 -20.40 -6.52 -26.03
N ASP A 357 -20.62 -5.31 -26.52
CA ASP A 357 -21.46 -5.14 -27.70
C ASP A 357 -20.54 -5.23 -28.91
N CYS A 358 -20.39 -6.47 -29.39
CA CYS A 358 -20.11 -6.70 -30.79
C CYS A 358 -21.32 -6.22 -31.59
N TYR A 359 -21.16 -5.18 -32.40
CA TYR A 359 -21.50 -5.12 -33.84
C TYR A 359 -21.03 -3.81 -34.46
#